data_AF-A0A6I5ZP29-F1
#
_entry.id   AF-A0A6I5ZP29-F1
#
_cell.length_a   1.000
_cell.length_b   1.000
_cell.length_c   1.000
_cell.angle_alpha   90.00
_cell.angle_beta   90.00
_cell.angle_gamma   90.00
#
_symmetry.space_group_name_H-M   'P 1'
#
loop_
_entity.id
_entity.type
_entity.pdbx_description
1 polymer ?
#
loop_
_entity_poly.entity_id
_entity_poly.type
_entity_poly.pdbx_seq_one_letter_code
_entity_poly.pdbx_strand_id
1 'polypeptide(L)'
;MSVTIPEEIRFNADGLIPAIIQDVGSGQVLMLAYMNREALARTLATGETWFYSRSRRELWHKGATSGHRQYIVNASYDCDADALLFQVRQVGVACHEGEFSCFHHPLALQVSAPRVTGGKMPATRDAGQAAQNVPGQEGSGKLGQHQAGARPSAGSAAADHPAGAGPVTADLGTVLAEVFRVIKERQATRPEGSYTSYLFNNGQDKILKKIGEEASETIIASKNDSWRELLYELADLYYHTLVLLAYHDLEPGRLAAELAARLPAADPLAKKWP
;
A
#
# COMPACT_ATOMS: atom_id res chain seq x y z
N MET A 1 3.96 -35.92 -3.80
CA MET A 1 4.97 -35.32 -4.70
C MET A 1 6.21 -35.03 -3.87
N SER A 2 7.39 -35.51 -4.29
CA SER A 2 8.65 -35.17 -3.61
C SER A 2 9.02 -33.74 -3.97
N VAL A 3 9.04 -32.85 -2.98
CA VAL A 3 9.50 -31.48 -3.16
C VAL A 3 11.01 -31.45 -3.03
N THR A 4 11.68 -30.85 -4.01
CA THR A 4 13.14 -30.68 -4.01
C THR A 4 13.49 -29.32 -3.42
N ILE A 5 14.35 -29.31 -2.39
CA ILE A 5 14.95 -28.08 -1.85
C ILE A 5 16.27 -27.86 -2.61
N PRO A 6 16.56 -26.66 -3.14
CA PRO A 6 17.84 -26.36 -3.80
C PRO A 6 19.02 -26.69 -2.89
N GLU A 7 20.08 -27.25 -3.46
CA GLU A 7 21.26 -27.69 -2.70
C GLU A 7 22.06 -26.52 -2.14
N GLU A 8 21.99 -25.34 -2.76
CA GLU A 8 22.67 -24.14 -2.28
C GLU A 8 22.11 -23.56 -0.98
N ILE A 9 20.90 -23.95 -0.56
CA ILE A 9 20.29 -23.44 0.68
C ILE A 9 21.13 -23.84 1.90
N ARG A 10 21.61 -22.83 2.63
CA ARG A 10 22.50 -22.98 3.76
C ARG A 10 21.73 -22.91 5.07
N PHE A 11 21.62 -24.06 5.72
CA PHE A 11 21.19 -24.13 7.11
C PHE A 11 22.39 -23.84 8.00
N ASN A 12 22.16 -23.14 9.11
CA ASN A 12 23.18 -22.86 10.11
C ASN A 12 23.61 -24.15 10.86
N ALA A 13 24.53 -24.01 11.83
CA ALA A 13 25.05 -25.14 12.61
C ALA A 13 23.98 -25.93 13.37
N ASP A 14 22.84 -25.31 13.70
CA ASP A 14 21.70 -25.94 14.35
C ASP A 14 20.74 -26.62 13.36
N GLY A 15 21.04 -26.59 12.06
CA GLY A 15 20.18 -27.11 11.01
C GLY A 15 18.97 -26.22 10.72
N LEU A 16 19.08 -24.91 11.00
CA LEU A 16 18.01 -23.93 10.86
C LEU A 16 18.33 -22.84 9.84
N ILE A 17 17.30 -22.29 9.21
CA ILE A 17 17.37 -21.12 8.34
C ILE A 17 16.31 -20.08 8.76
N PRO A 18 16.65 -18.77 8.86
CA PRO A 18 15.66 -17.74 9.07
C PRO A 18 14.71 -17.62 7.86
N ALA A 19 13.43 -17.42 8.15
CA ALA A 19 12.38 -17.21 7.17
C ALA A 19 11.60 -15.93 7.53
N ILE A 20 11.67 -14.97 6.62
CA ILE A 20 10.93 -13.71 6.67
C ILE A 20 9.58 -13.94 5.98
N ILE A 21 8.51 -13.58 6.66
CA ILE A 21 7.16 -13.64 6.12
C ILE A 21 6.69 -12.22 5.84
N GLN A 22 6.33 -11.95 4.60
CA GLN A 22 5.83 -10.66 4.14
C GLN A 22 4.42 -10.81 3.59
N ASP A 23 3.52 -9.90 3.91
CA ASP A 23 2.21 -9.86 3.29
C ASP A 23 2.32 -9.37 1.84
N VAL A 24 1.70 -10.11 0.92
CA VAL A 24 1.75 -9.79 -0.51
C VAL A 24 0.89 -8.59 -0.89
N GLY A 25 -0.12 -8.25 -0.08
CA GLY A 25 -1.02 -7.14 -0.37
C GLY A 25 -0.45 -5.78 0.02
N SER A 26 0.16 -5.71 1.20
CA SER A 26 0.68 -4.48 1.82
C SER A 26 2.20 -4.32 1.72
N GLY A 27 2.94 -5.42 1.49
CA GLY A 27 4.40 -5.42 1.60
C GLY A 27 4.91 -5.41 3.05
N GLN A 28 4.02 -5.44 4.05
CA GLN A 28 4.43 -5.43 5.45
C GLN A 28 5.11 -6.74 5.84
N VAL A 29 6.24 -6.66 6.54
CA VAL A 29 6.85 -7.83 7.19
C VAL A 29 5.96 -8.25 8.36
N LEU A 30 5.46 -9.47 8.32
CA LEU A 30 4.55 -10.03 9.31
C LEU A 30 5.30 -10.65 10.48
N MET A 31 6.33 -11.45 10.20
CA MET A 31 7.10 -12.15 11.22
C MET A 31 8.42 -12.67 10.67
N LEU A 32 9.35 -12.94 11.59
CA LEU A 32 10.53 -13.77 11.36
C LEU A 32 10.41 -15.05 12.20
N ALA A 33 10.63 -16.20 11.57
CA ALA A 33 10.72 -17.48 12.25
C ALA A 33 11.84 -18.33 11.64
N TYR A 34 12.09 -19.50 12.22
CA TYR A 34 13.12 -20.41 11.74
C TYR A 34 12.47 -21.66 11.15
N MET A 35 13.08 -22.20 10.10
CA MET A 35 12.71 -23.47 9.49
C MET A 35 13.90 -24.43 9.58
N ASN A 36 13.65 -25.70 9.89
CA ASN A 36 14.59 -26.76 9.58
C ASN A 36 14.29 -27.30 8.16
N ARG A 37 15.09 -28.24 7.67
CA ARG A 37 14.89 -28.84 6.34
C ARG A 37 13.50 -29.43 6.14
N GLU A 38 12.95 -30.08 7.17
CA GLU A 38 11.61 -30.68 7.09
C GLU A 38 10.51 -29.61 7.04
N ALA A 39 10.61 -28.55 7.85
CA ALA A 39 9.67 -27.43 7.83
C ALA A 39 9.65 -26.75 6.45
N LEU A 40 10.82 -26.52 5.85
CA LEU A 40 10.90 -25.96 4.50
C LEU A 40 10.27 -26.91 3.46
N ALA A 41 10.57 -28.21 3.53
CA ALA A 41 10.00 -29.19 2.61
C ALA A 41 8.47 -29.23 2.69
N ARG A 42 7.90 -29.23 3.91
CA ARG A 42 6.45 -29.18 4.12
C ARG A 42 5.86 -27.87 3.61
N THR A 43 6.53 -26.76 3.89
CA THR A 43 6.10 -25.43 3.45
C THR A 43 5.91 -25.36 1.94
N LEU A 44 6.93 -25.80 1.20
CA LEU A 44 6.93 -25.85 -0.26
C LEU A 44 5.93 -26.90 -0.80
N ALA A 45 5.68 -27.99 -0.06
CA ALA A 45 4.73 -29.03 -0.46
C ALA A 45 3.26 -28.64 -0.25
N THR A 46 2.94 -27.92 0.82
CA THR A 46 1.56 -27.57 1.17
C THR A 46 1.15 -26.19 0.67
N GLY A 47 2.11 -25.33 0.32
CA GLY A 47 1.82 -23.91 0.02
C GLY A 47 1.36 -23.13 1.26
N GLU A 48 1.69 -23.62 2.46
CA GLU A 48 1.38 -22.99 3.74
C GLU A 48 2.63 -22.97 4.61
N THR A 49 2.80 -21.98 5.48
CA THR A 49 4.02 -21.87 6.29
C THR A 49 4.10 -22.90 7.41
N TRP A 50 5.19 -23.66 7.44
CA TRP A 50 5.62 -24.51 8.55
C TRP A 50 6.92 -23.97 9.13
N PHE A 51 7.02 -23.94 10.45
CA PHE A 51 8.20 -23.48 11.16
C PHE A 51 8.75 -24.57 12.07
N TYR A 52 9.97 -24.37 12.54
CA TYR A 52 10.58 -25.18 13.59
C TYR A 52 10.72 -24.33 14.86
N SER A 53 10.03 -24.73 15.92
CA SER A 53 10.11 -24.03 17.21
C SER A 53 11.39 -24.43 17.94
N ARG A 54 12.34 -23.51 18.07
CA ARG A 54 13.63 -23.75 18.76
C ARG A 54 13.46 -24.15 20.23
N SER A 55 12.49 -23.56 20.91
CA SER A 55 12.21 -23.85 22.33
C SER A 55 11.51 -25.19 22.53
N ARG A 56 10.53 -25.52 21.69
CA ARG A 56 9.76 -26.77 21.79
C ARG A 56 10.40 -27.94 21.04
N ARG A 57 11.39 -27.66 20.18
CA ARG A 57 12.10 -28.62 19.32
C ARG A 57 11.16 -29.44 18.43
N GLU A 58 10.11 -28.79 17.94
CA GLU A 58 9.06 -29.43 17.15
C GLU A 58 8.67 -28.59 15.92
N LEU A 59 8.04 -29.26 14.96
CA LEU A 59 7.41 -28.61 13.82
C LEU A 59 6.12 -27.90 14.24
N TRP A 60 5.89 -26.73 13.67
CA TRP A 60 4.74 -25.90 13.93
C TRP A 60 4.11 -25.43 12.62
N HIS A 61 2.89 -25.91 12.34
CA HIS A 61 2.07 -25.41 11.24
C HIS A 61 1.36 -24.13 11.68
N LYS A 62 1.71 -22.99 11.07
CA LYS A 62 1.17 -21.69 11.47
C LYS A 62 -0.35 -21.67 11.32
N GLY A 63 -1.02 -21.23 12.38
CA GLY A 63 -2.48 -21.12 12.40
C GLY A 63 -3.22 -22.46 12.50
N ALA A 64 -2.55 -23.60 12.76
CA ALA A 64 -3.24 -24.89 12.86
C ALA A 64 -4.27 -24.96 13.97
N THR A 65 -3.97 -24.29 15.08
CA THR A 65 -4.87 -24.21 16.23
C THR A 65 -5.76 -22.96 16.17
N SER A 66 -5.21 -21.81 15.77
CA SER A 66 -5.94 -20.53 15.81
C SER A 66 -6.75 -20.22 14.55
N GLY A 67 -6.54 -20.93 13.45
CA GLY A 67 -7.10 -20.60 12.14
C GLY A 67 -6.37 -19.47 11.40
N HIS A 68 -5.39 -18.80 12.02
CA HIS A 68 -4.67 -17.69 11.38
C HIS A 68 -3.56 -18.19 10.44
N ARG A 69 -3.98 -18.64 9.26
CA ARG A 69 -3.14 -19.30 8.23
C ARG A 69 -2.35 -18.30 7.40
N GLN A 70 -1.27 -18.79 6.78
CA GLN A 70 -0.43 -18.06 5.83
C GLN A 70 -0.30 -18.90 4.57
N TYR A 71 -0.89 -18.43 3.48
CA TYR A 71 -0.84 -19.12 2.18
C TYR A 71 0.23 -18.49 1.30
N ILE A 72 1.16 -19.29 0.81
CA ILE A 72 2.31 -18.83 0.05
C ILE A 72 1.88 -18.44 -1.36
N VAL A 73 2.30 -17.24 -1.77
CA VAL A 73 2.17 -16.74 -3.14
C VAL A 73 3.52 -16.78 -3.85
N ASN A 74 4.59 -16.43 -3.14
CA ASN A 74 5.94 -16.45 -3.67
C ASN A 74 6.96 -16.89 -2.61
N ALA A 75 8.05 -17.50 -3.06
CA ALA A 75 9.14 -17.96 -2.22
C ALA A 75 10.48 -17.64 -2.90
N SER A 76 11.41 -17.09 -2.14
CA SER A 76 12.76 -16.76 -2.60
C SER A 76 13.76 -16.93 -1.47
N TYR A 77 15.05 -16.95 -1.81
CA TYR A 77 16.17 -16.91 -0.87
C TYR A 77 17.10 -15.75 -1.26
N ASP A 78 17.92 -15.28 -0.32
CA ASP A 78 18.86 -14.19 -0.54
C ASP A 78 20.11 -14.61 -1.33
N CYS A 79 21.03 -13.67 -1.55
CA CYS A 79 22.16 -13.85 -2.48
C CYS A 79 23.19 -14.89 -2.03
N ASP A 80 23.27 -15.17 -0.73
CA ASP A 80 24.14 -16.16 -0.11
C ASP A 80 23.38 -17.38 0.42
N ALA A 81 22.07 -17.44 0.15
CA ALA A 81 21.17 -18.56 0.37
C ALA A 81 21.06 -18.99 1.84
N ASP A 82 21.20 -18.05 2.78
CA ASP A 82 21.09 -18.29 4.21
C ASP A 82 19.90 -17.59 4.87
N ALA A 83 19.06 -16.91 4.08
CA ALA A 83 17.73 -16.47 4.50
C ALA A 83 16.65 -16.74 3.44
N LEU A 84 15.43 -16.98 3.90
CA LEU A 84 14.25 -17.18 3.06
C LEU A 84 13.31 -15.97 3.16
N LEU A 85 12.67 -15.63 2.05
CA LEU A 85 11.54 -14.70 1.99
C LEU A 85 10.32 -15.42 1.40
N PHE A 86 9.26 -15.51 2.20
CA PHE A 86 7.94 -15.95 1.76
C PHE A 86 6.98 -14.77 1.71
N GLN A 87 6.42 -14.54 0.53
CA GLN A 87 5.30 -13.60 0.38
C GLN A 87 4.00 -14.39 0.47
N VAL A 88 3.13 -13.99 1.40
CA VAL A 88 1.94 -14.76 1.78
C VAL A 88 0.68 -13.91 1.71
N ARG A 89 -0.46 -14.58 1.55
CA ARG A 89 -1.77 -14.05 1.95
C ARG A 89 -2.05 -14.48 3.39
N GLN A 90 -2.09 -13.52 4.31
CA GLN A 90 -2.42 -13.78 5.72
C GLN A 90 -3.93 -13.87 5.91
N VAL A 91 -4.38 -14.92 6.61
CA VAL A 91 -5.75 -15.03 7.14
C VAL A 91 -5.74 -14.72 8.63
N GLY A 92 -6.62 -13.84 9.10
CA GLY A 92 -6.58 -13.36 10.48
C GLY A 92 -5.31 -12.56 10.76
N VAL A 93 -4.70 -12.77 11.93
CA VAL A 93 -3.51 -12.01 12.37
C VAL A 93 -2.28 -12.90 12.53
N ALA A 94 -1.09 -12.40 12.19
CA ALA A 94 0.14 -13.18 12.29
C ALA A 94 0.59 -13.34 13.76
N CYS A 95 0.47 -12.28 14.56
CA CYS A 95 0.93 -12.23 15.94
C CYS A 95 -0.03 -12.95 16.90
N HIS A 96 0.51 -13.53 17.98
CA HIS A 96 -0.30 -14.13 19.04
C HIS A 96 -0.96 -13.08 19.95
N GLU A 97 -0.52 -11.82 19.90
CA GLU A 97 -1.06 -10.71 20.70
C GLU A 97 -2.32 -10.09 20.08
N GLY A 98 -2.76 -10.59 18.92
CA GLY A 98 -3.90 -10.03 18.19
C GLY A 98 -3.51 -9.06 17.08
N GLU A 99 -2.23 -8.74 16.92
CA GLU A 99 -1.73 -7.80 15.92
C GLU A 99 -1.42 -8.44 14.57
N PHE A 100 -1.66 -7.72 13.48
CA PHE A 100 -1.47 -8.24 12.13
C PHE A 100 -0.02 -8.65 11.85
N SER A 101 0.95 -7.88 12.37
CA SER A 101 2.39 -8.16 12.31
C SER A 101 2.98 -8.27 13.73
N CYS A 102 4.01 -9.09 13.91
CA CYS A 102 4.80 -9.14 15.14
C CYS A 102 5.64 -7.86 15.36
N PHE A 103 5.87 -7.05 14.31
CA PHE A 103 6.69 -5.84 14.38
C PHE A 103 5.84 -4.59 14.70
N HIS A 104 4.98 -4.67 15.72
CA HIS A 104 4.05 -3.60 16.11
C HIS A 104 4.57 -2.69 17.25
N HIS A 105 5.73 -3.00 17.82
CA HIS A 105 6.36 -2.18 18.85
C HIS A 105 7.45 -1.30 18.23
N PRO A 106 7.24 0.02 18.11
CA PRO A 106 8.20 0.92 17.48
C PRO A 106 9.42 1.15 18.38
N LEU A 107 10.60 1.24 17.76
CA LEU A 107 11.81 1.74 18.40
C LEU A 107 12.03 3.20 18.00
N ALA A 108 12.20 4.07 18.99
CA ALA A 108 12.51 5.47 18.74
C ALA A 108 13.95 5.61 18.23
N LEU A 109 14.11 6.17 17.04
CA LEU A 109 15.43 6.53 16.51
C LEU A 109 15.95 7.77 17.25
N GLN A 110 17.15 7.67 17.81
CA GLN A 110 17.82 8.78 18.51
C GLN A 110 18.67 9.67 17.59
N VAL A 111 18.70 9.36 16.29
CA VAL A 111 19.44 10.14 15.30
C VAL A 111 18.62 11.34 14.85
N SER A 112 19.27 12.50 14.82
CA SER A 112 18.77 13.66 14.09
C SER A 112 18.62 13.26 12.62
N ALA A 113 17.50 13.63 11.99
CA ALA A 113 17.24 13.31 10.59
C ALA A 113 18.48 13.58 9.72
N PRO A 114 18.83 12.70 8.77
CA PRO A 114 19.97 12.92 7.91
C PRO A 114 19.83 14.30 7.25
N ARG A 115 20.86 15.15 7.38
CA ARG A 115 20.93 16.38 6.57
C ARG A 115 21.12 15.93 5.13
N VAL A 116 20.02 15.86 4.38
CA VAL A 116 20.07 15.89 2.93
C VAL A 116 20.65 17.25 2.58
N THR A 117 21.95 17.32 2.28
CA THR A 117 22.55 18.52 1.70
C THR A 117 21.86 18.73 0.37
N GLY A 118 21.00 19.75 0.30
CA GLY A 118 20.23 20.08 -0.90
C GLY A 118 21.16 20.17 -2.10
N GLY A 119 21.10 19.16 -2.97
CA GLY A 119 21.56 19.30 -4.34
C GLY A 119 20.77 20.45 -4.94
N LYS A 120 21.47 21.53 -5.29
CA LYS A 120 20.91 22.69 -5.98
C LYS A 120 20.22 22.17 -7.25
N MET A 121 18.89 22.16 -7.28
CA MET A 121 18.16 21.92 -8.52
C MET A 121 18.60 23.00 -9.52
N PRO A 122 18.91 22.64 -10.77
CA PRO A 122 19.26 23.63 -11.78
C PRO A 122 18.08 24.59 -11.96
N ALA A 123 18.38 25.88 -11.85
CA ALA A 123 17.44 26.94 -12.08
C ALA A 123 16.89 26.86 -13.52
N THR A 124 15.57 27.00 -13.63
CA THR A 124 14.85 27.57 -14.77
C THR A 124 15.20 27.02 -16.15
N ARG A 125 14.34 26.16 -16.70
CA ARG A 125 14.05 26.21 -18.14
C ARG A 125 12.83 27.10 -18.34
N ASP A 126 13.00 28.05 -19.25
CA ASP A 126 12.10 29.14 -19.56
C ASP A 126 10.62 28.78 -19.57
N ALA A 127 9.84 29.63 -18.92
CA ALA A 127 8.45 29.86 -19.25
C ALA A 127 8.37 30.36 -20.70
N GLY A 128 7.85 29.53 -21.61
CA GLY A 128 7.49 30.00 -22.94
C GLY A 128 7.56 28.95 -24.03
N GLN A 129 6.48 28.18 -24.17
CA GLN A 129 5.78 28.06 -25.45
C GLN A 129 4.46 27.31 -25.22
N ALA A 130 3.37 28.05 -25.44
CA ALA A 130 2.01 27.55 -25.45
C ALA A 130 1.88 26.44 -26.52
N ALA A 131 1.43 25.26 -26.11
CA ALA A 131 0.85 24.29 -27.03
C ALA A 131 -0.53 24.81 -27.45
N GLN A 132 -0.56 25.58 -28.54
CA GLN A 132 -1.76 25.81 -29.32
C GLN A 132 -2.07 24.54 -30.14
N ASN A 133 -3.37 24.24 -30.22
CA ASN A 133 -4.06 23.31 -31.13
C ASN A 133 -4.38 21.89 -30.63
N VAL A 134 -5.63 21.72 -30.19
CA VAL A 134 -6.44 20.55 -30.56
C VAL A 134 -7.74 21.08 -31.20
N PRO A 135 -8.03 20.82 -32.48
CA PRO A 135 -9.29 21.16 -33.11
C PRO A 135 -10.32 20.02 -32.91
N GLY A 136 -11.55 20.36 -32.52
CA GLY A 136 -12.62 19.36 -32.36
C GLY A 136 -13.95 19.90 -31.83
N GLN A 137 -14.62 20.68 -32.67
CA GLN A 137 -16.08 20.85 -32.84
C GLN A 137 -17.03 21.06 -31.65
N GLU A 138 -17.57 22.28 -31.66
CA GLU A 138 -18.91 22.75 -31.25
C GLU A 138 -19.94 21.70 -30.80
N GLY A 139 -20.29 21.81 -29.52
CA GLY A 139 -21.53 21.28 -28.94
C GLY A 139 -22.05 22.28 -27.91
N SER A 140 -22.81 23.27 -28.38
CA SER A 140 -23.47 24.29 -27.56
C SER A 140 -24.53 23.66 -26.63
N GLY A 141 -24.11 23.31 -25.41
CA GLY A 141 -24.98 22.93 -24.30
C GLY A 141 -24.80 23.90 -23.13
N LYS A 142 -25.77 24.79 -22.93
CA LYS A 142 -25.81 25.74 -21.81
C LYS A 142 -25.80 24.99 -20.47
N LEU A 143 -24.69 25.03 -19.74
CA LEU A 143 -24.67 24.67 -18.32
C LEU A 143 -25.23 25.84 -17.52
N GLY A 144 -26.41 25.58 -16.93
CA GLY A 144 -27.19 26.53 -16.16
C GLY A 144 -26.46 27.02 -14.93
N GLN A 145 -26.64 28.31 -14.65
CA GLN A 145 -26.33 28.94 -13.38
C GLN A 145 -27.21 28.29 -12.30
N HIS A 146 -26.63 27.44 -11.46
CA HIS A 146 -27.28 27.00 -10.24
C HIS A 146 -26.44 27.33 -9.01
N GLN A 147 -26.99 28.31 -8.31
CA GLN A 147 -26.81 28.73 -6.92
C GLN A 147 -25.85 27.89 -6.07
N ALA A 148 -24.81 28.56 -5.60
CA ALA A 148 -23.95 28.14 -4.51
C ALA A 148 -24.79 27.88 -3.24
N GLY A 149 -25.05 26.61 -2.96
CA GLY A 149 -25.55 26.17 -1.66
C GLY A 149 -24.45 26.38 -0.61
N ALA A 150 -24.81 27.11 0.44
CA ALA A 150 -23.93 27.54 1.51
C ALA A 150 -23.11 26.39 2.13
N ARG A 151 -21.79 26.55 2.16
CA ARG A 151 -20.89 25.79 3.04
C ARG A 151 -21.27 26.10 4.49
N PRO A 152 -21.42 25.11 5.38
CA PRO A 152 -21.41 25.39 6.81
C PRO A 152 -20.00 25.86 7.19
N SER A 153 -19.90 27.11 7.64
CA SER A 153 -18.69 27.69 8.20
C SER A 153 -18.42 27.05 9.57
N ALA A 154 -17.55 26.03 9.59
CA ALA A 154 -16.82 25.69 10.80
C ALA A 154 -15.70 26.74 10.96
N GLY A 155 -15.75 27.47 12.07
CA GLY A 155 -14.94 28.66 12.31
C GLY A 155 -13.43 28.41 12.25
N SER A 156 -12.73 29.45 11.79
CA SER A 156 -11.30 29.62 11.94
C SER A 156 -10.95 29.72 13.43
N ALA A 157 -10.54 28.61 14.02
CA ALA A 157 -9.63 28.62 15.14
C ALA A 157 -8.25 28.24 14.57
N ALA A 158 -7.33 29.20 14.59
CA ALA A 158 -5.92 28.94 14.34
C ALA A 158 -5.45 27.88 15.35
N ALA A 159 -5.33 26.64 14.91
CA ALA A 159 -4.56 25.64 15.62
C ALA A 159 -3.14 25.74 15.08
N ASP A 160 -2.27 26.39 15.85
CA ASP A 160 -0.83 26.14 15.81
C ASP A 160 -0.62 24.62 15.79
N HIS A 161 -0.28 24.07 14.63
CA HIS A 161 0.20 22.70 14.53
C HIS A 161 1.68 22.74 14.91
N PRO A 162 2.09 22.02 15.97
CA PRO A 162 3.50 21.97 16.32
C PRO A 162 4.24 21.34 15.14
N ALA A 163 5.22 22.07 14.63
CA ALA A 163 6.23 21.55 13.74
C ALA A 163 6.94 20.38 14.46
N GLY A 164 6.51 19.16 14.19
CA GLY A 164 6.95 17.99 14.95
C GLY A 164 6.24 16.71 14.54
N ALA A 165 6.11 16.43 13.25
CA ALA A 165 5.83 15.06 12.81
C ALA A 165 7.15 14.29 12.84
N GLY A 166 7.27 13.32 13.76
CA GLY A 166 8.34 12.32 13.73
C GLY A 166 8.35 11.53 12.41
N PRO A 167 9.36 10.67 12.16
CA PRO A 167 9.47 9.97 10.89
C PRO A 167 8.19 9.16 10.63
N VAL A 168 7.53 9.45 9.50
CA VAL A 168 6.39 8.65 9.02
C VAL A 168 6.97 7.30 8.59
N THR A 169 6.74 6.27 9.40
CA THR A 169 7.32 4.92 9.21
C THR A 169 6.43 3.99 8.38
N ALA A 170 5.30 4.47 7.84
CA ALA A 170 4.39 3.66 7.05
C ALA A 170 4.64 3.88 5.55
N ASP A 171 4.94 2.80 4.83
CA ASP A 171 4.97 2.77 3.36
C ASP A 171 3.58 3.15 2.79
N LEU A 172 3.56 3.84 1.64
CA LEU A 172 2.32 4.30 1.02
C LEU A 172 1.39 3.13 0.69
N GLY A 173 1.92 2.00 0.21
CA GLY A 173 1.14 0.80 -0.06
C GLY A 173 0.44 0.27 1.19
N THR A 174 1.16 0.21 2.32
CA THR A 174 0.60 -0.16 3.63
C THR A 174 -0.50 0.81 4.07
N VAL A 175 -0.30 2.12 3.92
CA VAL A 175 -1.33 3.12 4.26
C VAL A 175 -2.57 2.97 3.37
N LEU A 176 -2.39 2.82 2.06
CA LEU A 176 -3.50 2.64 1.12
C LEU A 176 -4.28 1.35 1.40
N ALA A 177 -3.60 0.27 1.76
CA ALA A 177 -4.24 -1.00 2.15
C ALA A 177 -5.12 -0.83 3.40
N GLU A 178 -4.64 -0.13 4.43
CA GLU A 178 -5.41 0.12 5.65
C GLU A 178 -6.59 1.06 5.40
N VAL A 179 -6.39 2.13 4.61
CA VAL A 179 -7.48 3.01 4.18
C VAL A 179 -8.54 2.21 3.41
N PHE A 180 -8.13 1.32 2.51
CA PHE A 180 -9.05 0.46 1.77
C PHE A 180 -9.82 -0.50 2.68
N ARG A 181 -9.17 -1.10 3.68
CA ARG A 181 -9.82 -1.95 4.70
C ARG A 181 -10.94 -1.18 5.41
N VAL A 182 -10.66 0.04 5.86
CA VAL A 182 -11.65 0.92 6.49
C VAL A 182 -12.79 1.30 5.53
N ILE A 183 -12.48 1.55 4.24
CA ILE A 183 -13.49 1.81 3.21
C ILE A 183 -14.43 0.61 3.04
N LYS A 184 -13.91 -0.62 2.94
CA LYS A 184 -14.71 -1.86 2.84
C LYS A 184 -15.56 -2.09 4.09
N GLU A 185 -15.01 -1.84 5.27
CA GLU A 185 -15.76 -1.93 6.53
C GLU A 185 -16.94 -0.95 6.55
N ARG A 186 -16.72 0.31 6.16
CA ARG A 186 -17.79 1.32 6.05
C ARG A 186 -18.75 1.04 4.89
N GLN A 187 -18.30 0.36 3.85
CA GLN A 187 -19.16 -0.11 2.77
C GLN A 187 -20.17 -1.13 3.29
N ALA A 188 -19.73 -2.05 4.15
CA ALA A 188 -20.57 -3.10 4.73
C ALA A 188 -21.47 -2.59 5.86
N THR A 189 -20.91 -1.81 6.79
CA THR A 189 -21.60 -1.42 8.04
C THR A 189 -22.45 -0.17 7.92
N ARG A 190 -22.22 0.67 6.91
CA ARG A 190 -22.98 1.91 6.64
C ARG A 190 -23.21 2.79 7.89
N PRO A 191 -22.16 3.13 8.67
CA PRO A 191 -22.34 3.96 9.87
C PRO A 191 -22.94 5.32 9.50
N GLU A 192 -23.84 5.82 10.34
CA GLU A 192 -24.49 7.12 10.18
C GLU A 192 -23.45 8.26 10.28
N GLY A 193 -23.65 9.34 9.51
CA GLY A 193 -22.74 10.49 9.49
C GLY A 193 -21.39 10.26 8.79
N SER A 194 -21.07 9.03 8.40
CA SER A 194 -19.82 8.74 7.67
C SER A 194 -19.87 9.23 6.23
N TYR A 195 -18.85 10.00 5.84
CA TYR A 195 -18.66 10.46 4.47
C TYR A 195 -18.57 9.29 3.48
N THR A 196 -17.87 8.21 3.84
CA THR A 196 -17.77 7.01 3.01
C THR A 196 -19.14 6.35 2.81
N SER A 197 -19.98 6.29 3.85
CA SER A 197 -21.36 5.81 3.73
C SER A 197 -22.17 6.67 2.77
N TYR A 198 -22.04 8.00 2.88
CA TYR A 198 -22.68 8.94 1.97
C TYR A 198 -22.30 8.70 0.50
N LEU A 199 -21.01 8.53 0.19
CA LEU A 199 -20.56 8.27 -1.18
C LEU A 199 -21.25 7.05 -1.78
N PHE A 200 -21.21 5.93 -1.07
CA PHE A 200 -21.79 4.69 -1.55
C PHE A 200 -23.33 4.72 -1.59
N ASN A 201 -23.99 5.38 -0.65
CA ASN A 201 -25.45 5.55 -0.65
C ASN A 201 -25.92 6.36 -1.86
N ASN A 202 -25.07 7.23 -2.40
CA ASN A 202 -25.35 8.03 -3.59
C ASN A 202 -24.82 7.39 -4.90
N GLY A 203 -24.25 6.19 -4.82
CA GLY A 203 -23.88 5.38 -5.97
C GLY A 203 -22.68 5.88 -6.78
N GLN A 204 -22.48 5.25 -7.94
CA GLN A 204 -21.30 5.42 -8.80
C GLN A 204 -21.10 6.87 -9.24
N ASP A 205 -22.15 7.54 -9.72
CA ASP A 205 -22.05 8.91 -10.26
C ASP A 205 -21.49 9.89 -9.24
N LYS A 206 -21.84 9.72 -7.96
CA LYS A 206 -21.32 10.57 -6.88
C LYS A 206 -19.82 10.34 -6.66
N ILE A 207 -19.38 9.08 -6.72
CA ILE A 207 -17.98 8.70 -6.58
C ILE A 207 -17.17 9.25 -7.77
N LEU A 208 -17.66 9.04 -8.99
CA LEU A 208 -17.00 9.52 -10.21
C LEU A 208 -16.90 11.04 -10.26
N LYS A 209 -17.94 11.75 -9.82
CA LYS A 209 -17.91 13.21 -9.71
C LYS A 209 -16.77 13.68 -8.80
N LYS A 210 -16.59 13.05 -7.64
CA LYS A 210 -15.49 13.39 -6.73
C LYS A 210 -14.14 13.15 -7.36
N ILE A 211 -13.93 12.02 -8.05
CA ILE A 211 -12.68 11.75 -8.77
C ILE A 211 -12.36 12.86 -9.77
N GLY A 212 -13.37 13.34 -10.53
CA GLY A 212 -13.18 14.43 -11.48
C GLY A 212 -12.84 15.77 -10.82
N GLU A 213 -13.44 16.08 -9.66
CA GLU A 213 -13.14 17.26 -8.84
C GLU A 213 -11.67 17.21 -8.38
N GLU A 214 -11.26 16.15 -7.66
CA GLU A 214 -9.91 16.05 -7.10
C GLU A 214 -8.81 16.00 -8.17
N ALA A 215 -9.10 15.38 -9.32
CA ALA A 215 -8.16 15.37 -10.44
C ALA A 215 -7.94 16.79 -11.00
N SER A 216 -9.02 17.59 -11.09
CA SER A 216 -8.93 18.97 -11.54
C SER A 216 -8.21 19.85 -10.52
N GLU A 217 -8.50 19.65 -9.23
CA GLU A 217 -7.85 20.36 -8.13
C GLU A 217 -6.36 20.02 -8.04
N THR A 218 -5.98 18.75 -8.20
CA THR A 218 -4.58 18.30 -8.31
C THR A 218 -3.83 19.03 -9.43
N ILE A 219 -4.45 19.14 -10.62
CA ILE A 219 -3.86 19.86 -11.76
C ILE A 219 -3.63 21.32 -11.42
N ILE A 220 -4.62 21.99 -10.81
CA ILE A 220 -4.54 23.40 -10.42
C ILE A 220 -3.48 23.61 -9.33
N ALA A 221 -3.46 22.77 -8.31
CA ALA A 221 -2.51 22.84 -7.21
C ALA A 221 -1.06 22.66 -7.71
N SER A 222 -0.84 21.71 -8.63
CA SER A 222 0.45 21.54 -9.30
C SER A 222 0.81 22.77 -10.15
N LYS A 223 -0.16 23.36 -10.87
CA LYS A 223 0.07 24.53 -11.72
C LYS A 223 0.46 25.78 -10.91
N ASN A 224 0.00 25.84 -9.66
CA ASN A 224 0.22 26.97 -8.74
C ASN A 224 1.47 26.77 -7.84
N ASP A 225 2.30 25.75 -8.08
CA ASP A 225 3.50 25.42 -7.29
C ASP A 225 3.25 25.28 -5.76
N SER A 226 2.01 24.96 -5.39
CA SER A 226 1.59 24.78 -4.00
C SER A 226 1.76 23.32 -3.60
N TRP A 227 2.98 22.93 -3.20
CA TRP A 227 3.28 21.52 -2.89
C TRP A 227 2.41 20.94 -1.76
N ARG A 228 1.95 21.78 -0.82
CA ARG A 228 1.05 21.35 0.26
C ARG A 228 -0.33 21.01 -0.29
N GLU A 229 -0.91 21.92 -1.05
CA GLU A 229 -2.21 21.73 -1.70
C GLU A 229 -2.14 20.54 -2.65
N LEU A 230 -1.09 20.43 -3.46
CA LEU A 230 -0.87 19.28 -4.34
C LEU A 230 -0.88 17.96 -3.56
N LEU A 231 -0.22 17.91 -2.39
CA LEU A 231 -0.22 16.71 -1.56
C LEU A 231 -1.61 16.40 -1.00
N TYR A 232 -2.38 17.41 -0.61
CA TYR A 232 -3.77 17.25 -0.15
C TYR A 232 -4.68 16.74 -1.26
N GLU A 233 -4.67 17.37 -2.44
CA GLU A 233 -5.51 16.97 -3.57
C GLU A 233 -5.14 15.58 -4.10
N LEU A 234 -3.85 15.23 -4.09
CA LEU A 234 -3.42 13.87 -4.40
C LEU A 234 -3.99 12.87 -3.39
N ALA A 235 -3.93 13.16 -2.09
CA ALA A 235 -4.47 12.28 -1.06
C ALA A 235 -5.98 12.04 -1.25
N ASP A 236 -6.75 13.08 -1.56
CA ASP A 236 -8.19 12.98 -1.82
C ASP A 236 -8.47 12.20 -3.12
N LEU A 237 -7.69 12.44 -4.17
CA LEU A 237 -7.77 11.67 -5.42
C LEU A 237 -7.50 10.17 -5.19
N TYR A 238 -6.46 9.82 -4.43
CA TYR A 238 -6.15 8.43 -4.08
C TYR A 238 -7.28 7.82 -3.24
N TYR A 239 -7.80 8.54 -2.24
CA TYR A 239 -8.93 8.07 -1.42
C TYR A 239 -10.16 7.77 -2.27
N HIS A 240 -10.57 8.69 -3.15
CA HIS A 240 -11.73 8.50 -4.01
C HIS A 240 -11.53 7.38 -5.04
N THR A 241 -10.30 7.19 -5.52
CA THR A 241 -9.94 6.04 -6.35
C THR A 241 -10.09 4.71 -5.59
N LEU A 242 -9.66 4.63 -4.34
CA LEU A 242 -9.87 3.45 -3.49
C LEU A 242 -11.36 3.17 -3.23
N VAL A 243 -12.18 4.21 -3.06
CA VAL A 243 -13.64 4.06 -2.94
C VAL A 243 -14.24 3.49 -4.24
N LEU A 244 -13.76 3.92 -5.40
CA LEU A 244 -14.19 3.38 -6.70
C LEU A 244 -13.79 1.91 -6.87
N LEU A 245 -12.58 1.53 -6.46
CA LEU A 245 -12.14 0.13 -6.45
C LEU A 245 -13.09 -0.72 -5.59
N ALA A 246 -13.39 -0.27 -4.36
CA ALA A 246 -14.32 -0.97 -3.47
C ALA A 246 -15.76 -1.04 -4.04
N TYR A 247 -16.21 -0.01 -4.75
CA TYR A 247 -17.51 -0.01 -5.44
C TYR A 247 -17.60 -1.11 -6.50
N HIS A 248 -16.50 -1.37 -7.22
CA HIS A 248 -16.41 -2.41 -8.25
C HIS A 248 -15.91 -3.76 -7.73
N ASP A 249 -15.77 -3.93 -6.41
CA ASP A 249 -15.21 -5.12 -5.77
C ASP A 249 -13.82 -5.51 -6.30
N LEU A 250 -12.99 -4.50 -6.56
CA LEU A 250 -11.60 -4.64 -6.94
C LEU A 250 -10.69 -4.34 -5.75
N GLU A 251 -9.80 -5.27 -5.44
CA GLU A 251 -8.77 -5.07 -4.42
C GLU A 251 -7.62 -4.18 -4.94
N PRO A 252 -7.01 -3.31 -4.12
CA PRO A 252 -5.85 -2.51 -4.51
C PRO A 252 -4.70 -3.34 -5.09
N GLY A 253 -4.53 -4.58 -4.64
CA GLY A 253 -3.56 -5.52 -5.18
C GLY A 253 -3.76 -5.85 -6.68
N ARG A 254 -5.00 -5.77 -7.19
CA ARG A 254 -5.28 -5.93 -8.63
C ARG A 254 -4.74 -4.75 -9.42
N LEU A 255 -4.94 -3.53 -8.94
CA LEU A 255 -4.39 -2.32 -9.54
C LEU A 255 -2.86 -2.33 -9.48
N ALA A 256 -2.29 -2.73 -8.34
CA ALA A 256 -0.85 -2.88 -8.18
C ALA A 256 -0.26 -3.89 -9.19
N ALA A 257 -0.92 -5.04 -9.38
CA ALA A 257 -0.49 -6.04 -10.37
C ALA A 257 -0.56 -5.51 -11.80
N GLU A 258 -1.61 -4.75 -12.14
CA GLU A 258 -1.76 -4.10 -13.44
C GLU A 258 -0.66 -3.05 -13.69
N LEU A 259 -0.29 -2.27 -12.68
CA LEU A 259 0.83 -1.33 -12.76
C LEU A 259 2.17 -2.06 -12.87
N ALA A 260 2.38 -3.11 -12.07
CA ALA A 260 3.59 -3.91 -12.06
C ALA A 260 3.83 -4.61 -13.40
N ALA A 261 2.77 -5.07 -14.07
CA ALA A 261 2.86 -5.68 -15.40
C ALA A 261 3.40 -4.72 -16.49
N ARG A 262 3.39 -3.41 -16.22
CA ARG A 262 3.93 -2.37 -17.11
C ARG A 262 5.42 -2.09 -16.84
N LEU A 263 5.98 -2.62 -15.75
CA LEU A 263 7.41 -2.50 -15.45
C LEU A 263 8.20 -3.42 -16.41
N PRO A 264 9.24 -2.92 -17.10
CA PRO A 264 10.08 -3.76 -17.95
C PRO A 264 10.81 -4.83 -17.13
N ALA A 265 10.79 -6.08 -17.60
CA ALA A 265 11.43 -7.20 -16.90
C ALA A 265 12.98 -7.16 -16.89
N ALA A 266 13.60 -6.43 -17.82
CA ALA A 266 15.04 -6.49 -18.08
C ALA A 266 15.80 -5.18 -17.84
N ASP A 267 15.11 -4.02 -17.86
CA ASP A 267 15.69 -2.71 -17.53
C ASP A 267 14.56 -1.71 -17.24
N PRO A 268 14.31 -1.34 -15.97
CA PRO A 268 13.25 -0.39 -15.60
C PRO A 268 13.47 1.04 -16.15
N LEU A 269 14.63 1.34 -16.72
CA LEU A 269 14.97 2.62 -17.34
C LEU A 269 14.98 2.56 -18.88
N ALA A 270 14.84 1.38 -19.48
CA ALA A 270 14.73 1.23 -20.93
C ALA A 270 13.39 1.82 -21.40
N LYS A 271 13.49 2.90 -22.19
CA LYS A 271 12.34 3.65 -22.71
C LYS A 271 11.39 2.75 -23.52
N LYS A 272 10.21 2.51 -22.95
CA LYS A 272 8.92 3.07 -23.42
C LYS A 272 7.83 2.73 -22.40
N TRP A 273 7.62 3.67 -21.48
CA TRP A 273 6.40 3.74 -20.69
C TRP A 273 5.25 4.19 -21.62
N PRO A 274 4.04 3.61 -21.53
CA PRO A 274 2.86 4.09 -22.25
C PRO A 274 2.39 5.46 -21.75
#